data_AF-A0A8J6ZVW7-F1
#
_entry.id   AF-A0A8J6ZVW7-F1
#
_cell.length_a   1.000
_cell.length_b   1.000
_cell.length_c   1.000
_cell.angle_alpha   90.00
_cell.angle_beta   90.00
_cell.angle_gamma   90.00
#
_symmetry.space_group_name_H-M   'P 1'
#
loop_
_entity.id
_entity.type
_entity.pdbx_description
1 polymer ?
#
loop_
_entity_poly.entity_id
_entity_poly.type
_entity_poly.pdbx_seq_one_letter_code
_entity_poly.pdbx_strand_id
1 'polypeptide(L)'
;MATYVPRVLVCGDDDDFRKIIGDRPVEVVGRLQFEREALLLDGHRLTGADVAQLLDTAAEYLLFTDAVEFERCIDSLPTNGQVLSAVTFAKKIRSGFLSFESLATLFDVLKNFRGRVLDVDCFVAKADLRTNDLPVELECVAGNFDGLRPIHENLYGKIYRTLDDCRYRRFDVVLLTDEREPDEFVDAMIKTDALSQNVLTFVRRGSLLESWLTSSQNIFADVKTFSVAGGAWWLIEKRAPVDVGVYVVTHKDAKLSAPEGYRVIHAGHINAAQTFGDVTDDTGDNISELNPFLDEITALYWVWKNTSHTHTGIVHYRRLLTDVNQPNRPDNRYRAENILSASKILQLLDDYDIITHTEFMSKRTQRELMILSTKQPALVAAAEEIVRRHLQRTHPDYLATFDDVMNGSVFFAYGIFVTRRKIFDDYCAWLFSFIIDATIELRDTVTLGGHRLTDAPHVYSRMMSFFAERMLTVWLTNNRLRIKTLPIMYRDDI
;
A
#
# COMPACT_ATOMS: atom_id res chain seq x y z
N MET A 1 -23.02 -2.59 -13.71
CA MET A 1 -22.76 -3.98 -13.27
C MET A 1 -23.81 -4.86 -13.89
N ALA A 2 -23.40 -5.89 -14.64
CA ALA A 2 -24.33 -6.92 -15.07
C ALA A 2 -24.89 -7.60 -13.81
N THR A 3 -26.21 -7.64 -13.65
CA THR A 3 -26.83 -8.34 -12.53
C THR A 3 -26.59 -9.82 -12.73
N TYR A 4 -25.84 -10.48 -11.83
CA TYR A 4 -25.65 -11.92 -11.86
C TYR A 4 -27.01 -12.64 -11.78
N VAL A 5 -27.21 -13.60 -12.68
CA VAL A 5 -28.41 -14.43 -12.77
C VAL A 5 -28.00 -15.90 -12.58
N PRO A 6 -28.14 -16.47 -11.38
CA PRO A 6 -27.77 -17.86 -11.11
C PRO A 6 -28.61 -18.84 -11.91
N ARG A 7 -27.95 -19.86 -12.46
CA ARG A 7 -28.63 -20.98 -13.14
C ARG A 7 -29.04 -22.03 -12.12
N VAL A 8 -30.32 -22.35 -12.02
CA VAL A 8 -30.85 -23.25 -10.98
C VAL A 8 -31.67 -24.40 -11.56
N LEU A 9 -31.47 -25.59 -10.99
CA LEU A 9 -32.44 -26.67 -11.00
C LEU A 9 -33.40 -26.48 -9.84
N VAL A 10 -34.67 -26.74 -10.07
CA VAL A 10 -35.68 -26.65 -9.01
C VAL A 10 -36.39 -27.98 -8.85
N CYS A 11 -36.46 -28.45 -7.61
CA CYS A 11 -37.25 -29.60 -7.20
C CYS A 11 -38.43 -29.12 -6.34
N GLY A 12 -39.64 -29.51 -6.74
CA GLY A 12 -40.89 -29.14 -6.08
C GLY A 12 -41.73 -28.12 -6.86
N ASP A 13 -42.77 -27.59 -6.21
CA ASP A 13 -43.83 -26.81 -6.85
C ASP A 13 -43.39 -25.42 -7.39
N ASP A 14 -43.94 -25.07 -8.55
CA ASP A 14 -43.62 -23.84 -9.29
C ASP A 14 -44.15 -22.57 -8.61
N ASP A 15 -45.35 -22.64 -8.01
CA ASP A 15 -45.96 -21.50 -7.34
C ASP A 15 -45.27 -21.22 -6.01
N ASP A 16 -44.89 -22.27 -5.28
CA ASP A 16 -44.06 -22.15 -4.09
C ASP A 16 -42.68 -21.55 -4.42
N PHE A 17 -42.04 -22.02 -5.50
CA PHE A 17 -40.79 -21.43 -5.97
C PHE A 17 -40.94 -19.93 -6.24
N ARG A 18 -41.95 -19.53 -7.03
CA ARG A 18 -42.20 -18.11 -7.35
C ARG A 18 -42.47 -17.28 -6.10
N LYS A 19 -43.23 -17.81 -5.15
CA LYS A 19 -43.55 -17.13 -3.88
C LYS A 19 -42.31 -16.92 -3.02
N ILE A 20 -41.41 -17.89 -2.96
CA ILE A 20 -40.19 -17.83 -2.17
C ILE A 20 -39.15 -16.91 -2.82
N ILE A 21 -38.91 -17.08 -4.12
CA ILE A 21 -37.89 -16.36 -4.88
C ILE A 21 -38.31 -14.93 -5.19
N GLY A 22 -39.60 -14.67 -5.43
CA GLY A 22 -40.12 -13.35 -5.81
C GLY A 22 -39.45 -12.82 -7.08
N ASP A 23 -39.19 -11.50 -7.13
CA ASP A 23 -38.61 -10.81 -8.30
C ASP A 23 -37.08 -10.93 -8.42
N ARG A 24 -36.47 -11.88 -7.69
CA ARG A 24 -35.02 -12.06 -7.71
C ARG A 24 -34.58 -12.60 -9.08
N PRO A 25 -33.44 -12.12 -9.62
CA PRO A 25 -32.91 -12.61 -10.89
C PRO A 25 -32.42 -14.05 -10.70
N VAL A 26 -33.06 -15.02 -11.35
CA VAL A 26 -32.67 -16.43 -11.37
C VAL A 26 -33.04 -17.03 -12.73
N GLU A 27 -32.15 -17.83 -13.32
CA GLU A 27 -32.41 -18.57 -14.56
C GLU A 27 -32.74 -20.02 -14.19
N VAL A 28 -33.99 -20.44 -14.37
CA VAL A 28 -34.38 -21.83 -14.15
C VAL A 28 -33.98 -22.64 -15.40
N VAL A 29 -32.98 -23.50 -15.25
CA VAL A 29 -32.42 -24.31 -16.35
C VAL A 29 -33.00 -25.72 -16.43
N GLY A 30 -33.75 -26.13 -15.41
CA GLY A 30 -34.43 -27.43 -15.40
C GLY A 30 -35.25 -27.66 -14.14
N ARG A 31 -36.15 -28.66 -14.22
CA ARG A 31 -37.05 -29.06 -13.13
C ARG A 31 -36.80 -30.53 -12.80
N LEU A 32 -36.70 -30.82 -11.51
CA LEU A 32 -36.62 -32.18 -10.99
C LEU A 32 -37.90 -32.55 -10.26
N GLN A 33 -38.30 -33.81 -10.38
CA GLN A 33 -39.39 -34.37 -9.60
C GLN A 33 -38.84 -35.11 -8.39
N PHE A 34 -39.60 -35.14 -7.30
CA PHE A 34 -39.28 -35.94 -6.13
C PHE A 34 -40.36 -37.01 -5.95
N GLU A 35 -39.98 -38.27 -6.14
CA GLU A 35 -40.89 -39.40 -5.94
C GLU A 35 -40.17 -40.55 -5.24
N ARG A 36 -40.83 -41.16 -4.24
CA ARG A 36 -40.32 -42.35 -3.52
C ARG A 36 -38.88 -42.18 -3.03
N GLU A 37 -38.57 -41.04 -2.42
CA GLU A 37 -37.24 -40.71 -1.88
C GLU A 37 -36.14 -40.66 -2.95
N ALA A 38 -36.50 -40.25 -4.17
CA ALA A 38 -35.56 -40.12 -5.27
C ALA A 38 -35.85 -38.87 -6.10
N LEU A 39 -34.76 -38.25 -6.59
CA LEU A 39 -34.83 -37.21 -7.61
C LEU A 39 -34.98 -37.83 -8.99
N LEU A 40 -35.85 -37.26 -9.82
CA LEU A 40 -36.04 -37.65 -11.20
C LEU A 40 -35.87 -36.47 -12.15
N LEU A 41 -35.17 -36.71 -13.26
CA LEU A 41 -35.15 -35.83 -14.42
C LEU A 41 -35.77 -36.60 -15.59
N ASP A 42 -36.83 -36.07 -16.19
CA ASP A 42 -37.57 -36.72 -17.28
C ASP A 42 -37.97 -38.19 -16.98
N GLY A 43 -38.33 -38.48 -15.72
CA GLY A 43 -38.72 -39.81 -15.25
C GLY A 43 -37.55 -40.77 -14.97
N HIS A 44 -36.30 -40.33 -15.15
CA HIS A 44 -35.11 -41.11 -14.81
C HIS A 44 -34.59 -40.77 -13.42
N ARG A 45 -34.39 -41.79 -12.58
CA ARG A 45 -33.84 -41.64 -11.23
C ARG A 45 -32.39 -41.16 -11.30
N LEU A 46 -32.10 -40.08 -10.58
CA LEU A 46 -30.76 -39.53 -10.43
C LEU A 46 -30.04 -40.10 -9.21
N THR A 47 -28.76 -40.41 -9.37
CA THR A 47 -27.82 -40.65 -8.27
C THR A 47 -27.16 -39.35 -7.82
N GLY A 48 -26.50 -39.34 -6.66
CA GLY A 48 -25.71 -38.18 -6.22
C GLY A 48 -24.62 -37.77 -7.22
N ALA A 49 -24.05 -38.73 -7.97
CA ALA A 49 -23.06 -38.45 -9.02
C ALA A 49 -23.69 -37.77 -10.24
N ASP A 50 -24.89 -38.17 -10.64
CA ASP A 50 -25.63 -37.52 -11.74
C ASP A 50 -25.97 -36.07 -11.37
N VAL A 51 -26.40 -35.85 -10.12
CA VAL A 51 -26.68 -34.51 -9.59
C VAL A 51 -25.40 -33.66 -9.57
N ALA A 52 -24.27 -34.20 -9.12
CA ALA A 52 -22.99 -33.49 -9.16
C ALA A 52 -22.62 -33.07 -10.59
N GLN A 53 -22.75 -33.98 -11.56
CA GLN A 53 -22.45 -33.68 -12.96
C GLN A 53 -23.36 -32.58 -13.52
N LEU A 54 -24.66 -32.60 -13.21
CA LEU A 54 -25.60 -31.54 -13.60
C LEU A 54 -25.21 -30.19 -12.98
N LEU A 55 -24.79 -30.19 -11.72
CA LEU A 55 -24.35 -29.00 -10.99
C LEU A 55 -22.96 -28.48 -11.41
N ASP A 56 -22.19 -29.29 -12.15
CA ASP A 56 -20.93 -28.85 -12.73
C ASP A 56 -21.07 -28.33 -14.16
N THR A 57 -22.13 -28.74 -14.88
CA THR A 57 -22.27 -28.50 -16.33
C THR A 57 -23.47 -27.63 -16.72
N ALA A 58 -24.61 -27.81 -16.06
CA ALA A 58 -25.89 -27.27 -16.50
C ALA A 58 -26.47 -26.23 -15.55
N ALA A 59 -26.29 -26.39 -14.23
CA ALA A 59 -26.81 -25.51 -13.20
C ALA A 59 -25.76 -25.23 -12.15
N GLU A 60 -25.91 -24.14 -11.40
CA GLU A 60 -25.04 -23.82 -10.27
C GLU A 60 -25.63 -24.33 -8.94
N TYR A 61 -26.97 -24.40 -8.85
CA TYR A 61 -27.69 -24.83 -7.65
C TYR A 61 -28.84 -25.77 -7.97
N LEU A 62 -29.12 -26.66 -7.02
CA LEU A 62 -30.37 -27.41 -6.93
C LEU A 62 -31.17 -26.89 -5.74
N LEU A 63 -32.38 -26.41 -6.00
CA LEU A 63 -33.25 -25.77 -5.03
C LEU A 63 -34.48 -26.61 -4.74
N PHE A 64 -34.71 -26.91 -3.46
CA PHE A 64 -35.92 -27.57 -2.99
C PHE A 64 -36.92 -26.56 -2.45
N THR A 65 -38.15 -26.56 -2.96
CA THR A 65 -39.22 -25.71 -2.42
C THR A 65 -39.83 -26.30 -1.15
N ASP A 66 -39.84 -27.63 -1.02
CA ASP A 66 -40.28 -28.36 0.17
C ASP A 66 -39.09 -28.74 1.08
N ALA A 67 -39.14 -28.33 2.35
CA ALA A 67 -38.10 -28.60 3.34
C ALA A 67 -38.05 -30.09 3.75
N VAL A 68 -39.18 -30.79 3.74
CA VAL A 68 -39.27 -32.22 4.08
C VAL A 68 -38.64 -33.06 2.97
N GLU A 69 -38.88 -32.71 1.71
CA GLU A 69 -38.23 -33.38 0.57
C GLU A 69 -36.71 -33.18 0.59
N PHE A 70 -36.28 -31.95 0.88
CA PHE A 70 -34.87 -31.60 1.06
C PHE A 70 -34.21 -32.46 2.15
N GLU A 71 -34.79 -32.48 3.37
CA GLU A 71 -34.24 -33.25 4.49
C GLU A 71 -34.17 -34.76 4.21
N ARG A 72 -35.11 -35.31 3.43
CA ARG A 72 -35.15 -36.74 3.11
C ARG A 72 -34.05 -37.20 2.16
N CYS A 73 -33.47 -36.31 1.35
CA CYS A 73 -32.51 -36.70 0.32
C CYS A 73 -31.14 -36.05 0.45
N ILE A 74 -30.96 -35.03 1.30
CA ILE A 74 -29.71 -34.28 1.40
C ILE A 74 -28.47 -35.15 1.68
N ASP A 75 -28.61 -36.19 2.50
CA ASP A 75 -27.51 -37.10 2.85
C ASP A 75 -27.02 -37.94 1.66
N SER A 76 -27.82 -38.06 0.61
CA SER A 76 -27.49 -38.81 -0.61
C SER A 76 -26.99 -37.93 -1.76
N LEU A 77 -26.94 -36.61 -1.54
CA LEU A 77 -26.61 -35.59 -2.53
C LEU A 77 -25.24 -34.95 -2.26
N PRO A 78 -24.68 -34.23 -3.24
CA PRO A 78 -23.44 -33.49 -3.04
C PRO A 78 -23.56 -32.51 -1.87
N THR A 79 -22.65 -32.63 -0.91
CA THR A 79 -22.63 -31.77 0.29
C THR A 79 -21.94 -30.43 0.07
N ASN A 80 -21.58 -30.12 -1.18
CA ASN A 80 -20.77 -28.98 -1.57
C ASN A 80 -21.58 -27.64 -1.63
N GLY A 81 -22.61 -27.48 -0.80
CA GLY A 81 -23.40 -26.24 -0.71
C GLY A 81 -24.18 -25.79 -1.95
N GLN A 82 -24.17 -26.58 -3.03
CA GLN A 82 -24.95 -26.33 -4.26
C GLN A 82 -26.41 -26.80 -4.12
N VAL A 83 -26.70 -27.69 -3.17
CA VAL A 83 -28.05 -28.19 -2.89
C VAL A 83 -28.62 -27.46 -1.67
N LEU A 84 -29.71 -26.72 -1.86
CA LEU A 84 -30.27 -25.82 -0.85
C LEU A 84 -31.80 -25.87 -0.83
N SER A 85 -32.41 -25.44 0.27
CA SER A 85 -33.82 -25.02 0.23
C SER A 85 -33.94 -23.67 -0.48
N ALA A 86 -35.01 -23.49 -1.26
CA ALA A 86 -35.31 -22.25 -1.98
C ALA A 86 -35.39 -21.05 -1.02
N VAL A 87 -35.86 -21.25 0.22
CA VAL A 87 -35.91 -20.22 1.27
C VAL A 87 -34.50 -19.76 1.65
N THR A 88 -33.58 -20.70 1.83
CA THR A 88 -32.17 -20.39 2.14
C THR A 88 -31.53 -19.64 1.00
N PHE A 89 -31.77 -20.08 -0.24
CA PHE A 89 -31.27 -19.42 -1.43
C PHE A 89 -31.83 -17.99 -1.61
N ALA A 90 -33.13 -17.78 -1.40
CA ALA A 90 -33.77 -16.47 -1.49
C ALA A 90 -33.24 -15.47 -0.46
N LYS A 91 -32.79 -15.93 0.72
CA LYS A 91 -32.11 -15.08 1.70
C LYS A 91 -30.73 -14.65 1.19
N LYS A 92 -30.00 -15.56 0.52
CA LYS A 92 -28.62 -15.36 0.06
C LYS A 92 -28.47 -14.50 -1.19
N ILE A 93 -29.40 -14.55 -2.15
CA ILE A 93 -29.34 -13.71 -3.36
C ILE A 93 -29.53 -12.20 -3.08
N ARG A 94 -30.04 -11.82 -1.90
CA ARG A 94 -30.22 -10.39 -1.57
C ARG A 94 -28.91 -9.63 -1.45
N SER A 95 -27.81 -10.33 -1.14
CA SER A 95 -26.44 -9.82 -1.12
C SER A 95 -25.70 -10.44 -2.30
N GLY A 96 -24.93 -9.66 -3.06
CA GLY A 96 -24.04 -10.16 -4.12
C GLY A 96 -23.37 -11.49 -3.71
N PHE A 97 -23.41 -12.43 -4.63
CA PHE A 97 -23.55 -13.85 -4.37
C PHE A 97 -22.38 -14.52 -3.63
N LEU A 98 -22.62 -15.22 -2.50
CA LEU A 98 -21.75 -16.29 -1.98
C LEU A 98 -22.53 -17.40 -1.21
N SER A 99 -22.13 -18.66 -1.43
CA SER A 99 -22.66 -19.85 -0.73
C SER A 99 -22.10 -19.97 0.70
N PHE A 100 -22.70 -20.83 1.55
CA PHE A 100 -22.18 -21.01 2.93
C PHE A 100 -20.79 -21.63 2.95
N GLU A 101 -20.50 -22.50 1.97
CA GLU A 101 -19.16 -23.05 1.78
C GLU A 101 -18.14 -21.99 1.42
N SER A 102 -18.50 -21.04 0.56
CA SER A 102 -17.63 -19.91 0.26
C SER A 102 -17.23 -19.16 1.53
N LEU A 103 -18.15 -18.98 2.47
CA LEU A 103 -17.86 -18.32 3.76
C LEU A 103 -16.99 -19.19 4.69
N ALA A 104 -17.28 -20.47 4.80
CA ALA A 104 -16.47 -21.40 5.60
C ALA A 104 -15.03 -21.50 5.08
N THR A 105 -14.88 -21.63 3.76
CA THR A 105 -13.58 -21.66 3.09
C THR A 105 -12.86 -20.32 3.22
N LEU A 106 -13.55 -19.18 3.11
CA LEU A 106 -12.95 -17.87 3.38
C LEU A 106 -12.37 -17.82 4.80
N PHE A 107 -13.12 -18.28 5.81
CA PHE A 107 -12.61 -18.34 7.18
C PHE A 107 -11.40 -19.27 7.32
N ASP A 108 -11.40 -20.43 6.66
CA ASP A 108 -10.27 -21.36 6.68
C ASP A 108 -9.04 -20.80 5.97
N VAL A 109 -9.23 -20.08 4.87
CA VAL A 109 -8.14 -19.35 4.20
C VAL A 109 -7.58 -18.29 5.14
N LEU A 110 -8.45 -17.51 5.78
CA LEU A 110 -8.05 -16.43 6.69
C LEU A 110 -7.32 -16.92 7.95
N LYS A 111 -7.57 -18.15 8.43
CA LYS A 111 -6.82 -18.79 9.53
C LYS A 111 -5.33 -18.94 9.26
N ASN A 112 -4.90 -18.92 8.00
CA ASN A 112 -3.48 -18.99 7.66
C ASN A 112 -2.75 -17.67 7.89
N PHE A 113 -3.47 -16.57 8.12
CA PHE A 113 -2.91 -15.26 8.38
C PHE A 113 -3.09 -14.93 9.87
N ARG A 114 -2.07 -14.31 10.48
CA ARG A 114 -2.06 -13.94 11.91
C ARG A 114 -2.19 -12.43 12.15
N GLY A 115 -2.34 -11.62 11.10
CA GLY A 115 -2.37 -10.16 11.22
C GLY A 115 -3.63 -9.53 10.61
N ARG A 116 -3.44 -8.47 9.81
CA ARG A 116 -4.50 -7.53 9.42
C ARG A 116 -5.01 -7.81 8.02
N VAL A 117 -6.32 -7.81 7.84
CA VAL A 117 -7.00 -7.97 6.55
C VAL A 117 -7.77 -6.70 6.24
N LEU A 118 -7.59 -6.18 5.01
CA LEU A 118 -8.37 -5.04 4.53
C LEU A 118 -9.49 -5.51 3.60
N ASP A 119 -10.73 -5.32 4.02
CA ASP A 119 -11.94 -5.52 3.22
C ASP A 119 -12.32 -4.22 2.50
N VAL A 120 -11.87 -4.05 1.25
CA VAL A 120 -12.12 -2.78 0.53
C VAL A 120 -13.53 -2.67 -0.04
N ASP A 121 -14.29 -3.78 -0.03
CA ASP A 121 -15.65 -3.84 -0.54
C ASP A 121 -16.70 -3.86 0.57
N CYS A 122 -16.28 -3.87 1.83
CA CYS A 122 -17.15 -4.16 2.98
C CYS A 122 -17.96 -5.44 2.79
N PHE A 123 -17.34 -6.44 2.16
CA PHE A 123 -17.97 -7.70 1.82
C PHE A 123 -18.44 -8.47 3.06
N VAL A 124 -17.59 -8.53 4.10
CA VAL A 124 -17.93 -9.24 5.34
C VAL A 124 -19.19 -8.65 5.97
N ALA A 125 -19.33 -7.32 5.89
CA ALA A 125 -20.52 -6.59 6.29
C ALA A 125 -21.74 -6.89 5.41
N LYS A 126 -21.59 -6.77 4.08
CA LYS A 126 -22.67 -7.07 3.10
C LYS A 126 -23.19 -8.50 3.20
N ALA A 127 -22.39 -9.42 3.73
CA ALA A 127 -22.73 -10.83 3.92
C ALA A 127 -23.42 -11.14 5.27
N ASP A 128 -23.78 -10.12 6.08
CA ASP A 128 -24.45 -10.26 7.39
C ASP A 128 -23.72 -11.22 8.37
N LEU A 129 -22.39 -11.26 8.31
CA LEU A 129 -21.57 -12.16 9.12
C LEU A 129 -21.45 -11.66 10.58
N ARG A 130 -21.62 -12.58 11.54
CA ARG A 130 -21.32 -12.35 12.98
C ARG A 130 -19.96 -12.99 13.30
N THR A 131 -18.98 -12.19 13.69
CA THR A 131 -17.54 -12.56 13.67
C THR A 131 -16.93 -12.81 15.05
N ASN A 132 -17.55 -13.65 15.87
CA ASN A 132 -17.06 -13.82 17.23
C ASN A 132 -15.72 -14.59 17.35
N ASP A 133 -15.16 -15.16 16.28
CA ASP A 133 -13.92 -15.98 16.34
C ASP A 133 -12.96 -15.81 15.14
N LEU A 134 -12.94 -14.65 14.46
CA LEU A 134 -12.00 -14.46 13.36
C LEU A 134 -10.54 -14.43 13.86
N PRO A 135 -9.62 -15.18 13.24
CA PRO A 135 -8.21 -15.25 13.65
C PRO A 135 -7.38 -14.01 13.22
N VAL A 136 -8.03 -13.03 12.58
CA VAL A 136 -7.41 -11.85 11.95
C VAL A 136 -8.11 -10.58 12.38
N GLU A 137 -7.37 -9.47 12.41
CA GLU A 137 -7.94 -8.14 12.59
C GLU A 137 -8.48 -7.63 11.25
N LEU A 138 -9.80 -7.41 11.18
CA LEU A 138 -10.46 -6.89 9.98
C LEU A 138 -10.57 -5.37 10.03
N GLU A 139 -10.12 -4.70 8.99
CA GLU A 139 -10.37 -3.28 8.72
C GLU A 139 -11.07 -3.14 7.36
N CYS A 140 -11.77 -2.03 7.09
CA CYS A 140 -12.46 -1.86 5.80
C CYS A 140 -12.39 -0.44 5.22
N VAL A 141 -12.66 -0.31 3.92
CA VAL A 141 -12.88 0.97 3.25
C VAL A 141 -14.35 1.09 2.85
N ALA A 142 -15.06 2.10 3.36
CA ALA A 142 -16.39 2.44 2.86
C ALA A 142 -16.60 3.95 2.82
N GLY A 143 -16.77 4.48 1.61
CA GLY A 143 -16.86 5.91 1.31
C GLY A 143 -17.90 6.66 2.15
N ASN A 144 -19.18 6.28 2.02
CA ASN A 144 -20.31 6.90 2.72
C ASN A 144 -21.22 5.81 3.32
N PHE A 145 -21.33 5.82 4.65
CA PHE A 145 -21.92 4.79 5.52
C PHE A 145 -23.44 4.92 5.75
N ASP A 146 -24.18 5.45 4.79
CA ASP A 146 -25.62 5.67 4.97
C ASP A 146 -26.41 4.39 4.63
N GLY A 147 -26.46 3.45 5.57
CA GLY A 147 -27.39 2.31 5.48
C GLY A 147 -27.06 1.04 6.28
N LEU A 148 -25.84 0.84 6.78
CA LEU A 148 -25.36 -0.47 7.27
C LEU A 148 -25.07 -0.53 8.80
N ARG A 149 -25.52 0.45 9.60
CA ARG A 149 -24.81 0.84 10.84
C ARG A 149 -24.84 -0.08 12.09
N PRO A 150 -25.83 -0.94 12.43
CA PRO A 150 -25.77 -1.57 13.77
C PRO A 150 -24.88 -2.82 13.91
N ILE A 151 -24.66 -3.61 12.85
CA ILE A 151 -23.94 -4.90 12.96
C ILE A 151 -22.42 -4.72 12.82
N HIS A 152 -21.96 -3.63 12.18
CA HIS A 152 -20.56 -3.50 11.77
C HIS A 152 -19.66 -2.68 12.70
N GLU A 153 -20.21 -1.93 13.66
CA GLU A 153 -19.41 -1.16 14.64
C GLU A 153 -18.53 -2.07 15.53
N ASN A 154 -18.81 -3.37 15.59
CA ASN A 154 -17.98 -4.39 16.25
C ASN A 154 -17.36 -5.42 15.28
N LEU A 155 -17.60 -5.28 13.98
CA LEU A 155 -17.12 -6.22 12.95
C LEU A 155 -15.72 -5.84 12.46
N TYR A 156 -15.52 -4.56 12.16
CA TYR A 156 -14.26 -4.02 11.69
C TYR A 156 -13.60 -3.24 12.82
N GLY A 157 -12.33 -3.55 13.13
CA GLY A 157 -11.54 -2.81 14.11
C GLY A 157 -11.30 -1.37 13.69
N LYS A 158 -11.26 -1.11 12.37
CA LYS A 158 -11.19 0.25 11.82
C LYS A 158 -11.87 0.36 10.47
N ILE A 159 -12.45 1.53 10.25
CA ILE A 159 -13.20 1.88 9.06
C ILE A 159 -12.58 3.14 8.43
N TYR A 160 -12.17 3.05 7.18
CA TYR A 160 -11.62 4.14 6.37
C TYR A 160 -12.66 4.68 5.40
N ARG A 161 -12.58 5.97 5.05
CA ARG A 161 -13.46 6.56 4.02
C ARG A 161 -12.93 6.24 2.63
N THR A 162 -11.61 6.31 2.45
CA THR A 162 -10.96 6.06 1.15
C THR A 162 -9.77 5.12 1.31
N LEU A 163 -9.32 4.53 0.20
CA LEU A 163 -8.05 3.78 0.17
C LEU A 163 -6.87 4.66 0.60
N ASP A 164 -6.92 5.96 0.28
CA ASP A 164 -5.86 6.91 0.63
C ASP A 164 -5.72 7.08 2.14
N ASP A 165 -6.81 6.97 2.91
CA ASP A 165 -6.79 7.05 4.39
C ASP A 165 -6.01 5.89 5.04
N CYS A 166 -5.81 4.78 4.30
CA CYS A 166 -5.05 3.62 4.75
C CYS A 166 -3.71 3.44 4.03
N ARG A 167 -3.27 4.40 3.19
CA ARG A 167 -2.05 4.31 2.34
C ARG A 167 -0.73 3.99 3.05
N TYR A 168 -0.65 4.19 4.36
CA TYR A 168 0.53 3.87 5.19
C TYR A 168 0.33 2.64 6.08
N ARG A 169 -0.77 1.91 5.90
CA ARG A 169 -1.05 0.66 6.61
C ARG A 169 -0.58 -0.51 5.76
N ARG A 170 -0.04 -1.52 6.44
CA ARG A 170 0.27 -2.82 5.82
C ARG A 170 -0.73 -3.86 6.29
N PHE A 171 -1.30 -4.56 5.32
CA PHE A 171 -2.20 -5.68 5.51
C PHE A 171 -1.53 -6.94 4.98
N ASP A 172 -1.84 -8.07 5.59
CA ASP A 172 -1.36 -9.37 5.11
C ASP A 172 -2.08 -9.78 3.83
N VAL A 173 -3.37 -9.42 3.73
CA VAL A 173 -4.26 -9.69 2.60
C VAL A 173 -5.20 -8.50 2.41
N VAL A 174 -5.48 -8.17 1.15
CA VAL A 174 -6.60 -7.31 0.74
C VAL A 174 -7.70 -8.17 0.13
N LEU A 175 -8.94 -8.01 0.59
CA LEU A 175 -10.11 -8.67 0.02
C LEU A 175 -10.69 -7.84 -1.12
N LEU A 176 -10.64 -8.36 -2.35
CA LEU A 176 -11.27 -7.79 -3.55
C LEU A 176 -12.42 -8.70 -3.99
N THR A 177 -13.55 -8.61 -3.31
CA THR A 177 -14.61 -9.64 -3.30
C THR A 177 -15.87 -9.29 -4.08
N ASP A 178 -16.13 -8.02 -4.35
CA ASP A 178 -17.14 -7.65 -5.34
C ASP A 178 -16.73 -8.24 -6.72
N GLU A 179 -17.69 -8.78 -7.47
CA GLU A 179 -17.44 -9.32 -8.81
C GLU A 179 -16.90 -8.22 -9.73
N ARG A 180 -15.77 -8.50 -10.38
CA ARG A 180 -15.02 -7.55 -11.21
C ARG A 180 -14.71 -8.18 -12.56
N GLU A 181 -14.75 -7.34 -13.58
CA GLU A 181 -14.13 -7.67 -14.85
C GLU A 181 -12.59 -7.64 -14.73
N PRO A 182 -11.84 -8.31 -15.62
CA PRO A 182 -10.38 -8.35 -15.56
C PRO A 182 -9.70 -6.98 -15.39
N ASP A 183 -10.12 -5.97 -16.16
CA ASP A 183 -9.53 -4.63 -16.10
C ASP A 183 -9.79 -3.94 -14.74
N GLU A 184 -11.01 -4.09 -14.20
CA GLU A 184 -11.37 -3.54 -12.88
C GLU A 184 -10.60 -4.22 -11.75
N PHE A 185 -10.36 -5.54 -11.88
CA PHE A 185 -9.54 -6.29 -10.95
C PHE A 185 -8.07 -5.82 -10.98
N VAL A 186 -7.49 -5.64 -12.18
CA VAL A 186 -6.13 -5.11 -12.34
C VAL A 186 -6.00 -3.72 -11.73
N ASP A 187 -6.95 -2.82 -12.01
CA ASP A 187 -6.97 -1.48 -11.42
C ASP A 187 -7.03 -1.52 -9.89
N ALA A 188 -7.85 -2.41 -9.32
CA ALA A 188 -7.95 -2.59 -7.88
C ALA A 188 -6.66 -3.17 -7.28
N MET A 189 -6.00 -4.11 -7.96
CA MET A 189 -4.70 -4.63 -7.54
C MET A 189 -3.63 -3.53 -7.50
N ILE A 190 -3.58 -2.67 -8.52
CA ILE A 190 -2.64 -1.54 -8.61
C ILE A 190 -2.91 -0.54 -7.47
N LYS A 191 -4.17 -0.14 -7.26
CA LYS A 191 -4.56 0.81 -6.20
C LYS A 191 -4.26 0.30 -4.80
N THR A 192 -4.19 -1.02 -4.62
CA THR A 192 -3.94 -1.68 -3.33
C THR A 192 -2.52 -2.25 -3.22
N ASP A 193 -1.64 -2.00 -4.20
CA ASP A 193 -0.28 -2.56 -4.26
C ASP A 193 0.57 -2.17 -3.05
N ALA A 194 0.50 -0.90 -2.65
CA ALA A 194 1.20 -0.41 -1.47
C ALA A 194 0.64 -0.97 -0.14
N LEU A 195 -0.58 -1.52 -0.14
CA LEU A 195 -1.29 -1.95 1.07
C LEU A 195 -1.04 -3.42 1.41
N SER A 196 -0.93 -4.28 0.39
CA SER A 196 -0.69 -5.71 0.55
C SER A 196 -0.10 -6.32 -0.73
N GLN A 197 0.82 -7.26 -0.54
CA GLN A 197 1.34 -8.12 -1.60
C GLN A 197 0.39 -9.29 -1.91
N ASN A 198 -0.50 -9.65 -1.00
CA ASN A 198 -1.50 -10.68 -1.23
C ASN A 198 -2.87 -10.07 -1.46
N VAL A 199 -3.55 -10.58 -2.49
CA VAL A 199 -4.96 -10.31 -2.79
C VAL A 199 -5.71 -11.62 -2.61
N LEU A 200 -6.82 -11.56 -1.90
CA LEU A 200 -7.78 -12.64 -1.82
C LEU A 200 -9.06 -12.18 -2.50
N THR A 201 -9.49 -12.91 -3.53
CA THR A 201 -10.68 -12.58 -4.31
C THR A 201 -11.50 -13.84 -4.54
N PHE A 202 -12.82 -13.68 -4.58
CA PHE A 202 -13.69 -14.75 -5.02
C PHE A 202 -13.85 -14.66 -6.54
N VAL A 203 -13.58 -15.78 -7.21
CA VAL A 203 -13.64 -15.88 -8.67
C VAL A 203 -14.74 -16.88 -9.00
N ARG A 204 -15.79 -16.39 -9.65
CA ARG A 204 -16.92 -17.21 -10.07
C ARG A 204 -16.52 -18.12 -11.22
N ARG A 205 -17.01 -19.36 -11.19
CA ARG A 205 -16.81 -20.34 -12.25
C ARG A 205 -17.42 -19.83 -13.56
N GLY A 206 -16.66 -19.95 -14.65
CA GLY A 206 -17.02 -19.48 -15.98
C GLY A 206 -17.01 -17.96 -16.14
N SER A 207 -16.49 -17.19 -15.18
CA SER A 207 -16.37 -15.74 -15.33
C SER A 207 -15.23 -15.35 -16.27
N LEU A 208 -15.30 -14.13 -16.82
CA LEU A 208 -14.19 -13.53 -17.58
C LEU A 208 -12.94 -13.40 -16.72
N LEU A 209 -13.11 -13.07 -15.43
CA LEU A 209 -12.03 -13.02 -14.46
C LEU A 209 -11.35 -14.39 -14.26
N GLU A 210 -12.11 -15.48 -14.17
CA GLU A 210 -11.54 -16.84 -14.08
C GLU A 210 -10.68 -17.19 -15.30
N SER A 211 -11.19 -16.90 -16.49
CA SER A 211 -10.49 -17.17 -17.75
C SER A 211 -9.19 -16.35 -17.85
N TRP A 212 -9.25 -15.08 -17.46
CA TRP A 212 -8.10 -14.20 -17.45
C TRP A 212 -7.05 -14.62 -16.42
N LEU A 213 -7.46 -14.88 -15.17
CA LEU A 213 -6.54 -15.29 -14.11
C LEU A 213 -5.86 -16.62 -14.43
N THR A 214 -6.59 -17.57 -15.02
CA THR A 214 -6.04 -18.87 -15.45
C THR A 214 -5.00 -18.70 -16.55
N SER A 215 -5.22 -17.81 -17.52
CA SER A 215 -4.27 -17.55 -18.62
C SER A 215 -3.09 -16.65 -18.22
N SER A 216 -3.20 -15.93 -17.10
CA SER A 216 -2.24 -14.92 -16.66
C SER A 216 -1.47 -15.31 -15.39
N GLN A 217 -1.42 -16.59 -15.00
CA GLN A 217 -0.75 -16.99 -13.74
C GLN A 217 0.75 -16.64 -13.69
N ASN A 218 1.41 -16.56 -14.85
CA ASN A 218 2.83 -16.25 -14.97
C ASN A 218 3.20 -14.83 -14.55
N ILE A 219 2.24 -13.90 -14.47
CA ILE A 219 2.47 -12.53 -14.00
C ILE A 219 2.36 -12.38 -12.48
N PHE A 220 2.01 -13.45 -11.75
CA PHE A 220 1.95 -13.48 -10.30
C PHE A 220 3.15 -14.23 -9.71
N ALA A 221 3.48 -13.95 -8.44
CA ALA A 221 4.57 -14.61 -7.74
C ALA A 221 4.15 -16.02 -7.31
N ASP A 222 2.93 -16.14 -6.77
CA ASP A 222 2.27 -17.39 -6.39
C ASP A 222 0.75 -17.23 -6.53
N VAL A 223 0.05 -18.33 -6.82
CA VAL A 223 -1.41 -18.36 -6.90
C VAL A 223 -1.90 -19.66 -6.27
N LYS A 224 -2.77 -19.53 -5.26
CA LYS A 224 -3.44 -20.66 -4.61
C LYS A 224 -4.95 -20.53 -4.76
N THR A 225 -5.62 -21.62 -5.09
CA THR A 225 -7.07 -21.66 -5.27
C THR A 225 -7.73 -22.58 -4.26
N PHE A 226 -8.89 -22.18 -3.78
CA PHE A 226 -9.71 -22.94 -2.83
C PHE A 226 -11.13 -23.05 -3.39
N SER A 227 -11.43 -24.19 -4.00
CA SER A 227 -12.70 -24.45 -4.69
C SER A 227 -13.89 -24.46 -3.73
N VAL A 228 -15.02 -23.89 -4.16
CA VAL A 228 -16.29 -23.88 -3.44
C VAL A 228 -17.47 -23.95 -4.42
N ALA A 229 -18.70 -24.11 -3.92
CA ALA A 229 -19.90 -23.95 -4.74
C ALA A 229 -19.89 -22.63 -5.54
N GLY A 230 -19.98 -22.74 -6.87
CA GLY A 230 -20.08 -21.60 -7.79
C GLY A 230 -18.76 -20.94 -8.18
N GLY A 231 -17.60 -21.38 -7.67
CA GLY A 231 -16.31 -20.77 -8.00
C GLY A 231 -15.15 -21.23 -7.13
N ALA A 232 -14.20 -20.33 -6.91
CA ALA A 232 -13.08 -20.55 -6.01
C ALA A 232 -12.61 -19.25 -5.36
N TRP A 233 -12.06 -19.34 -4.16
CA TRP A 233 -11.22 -18.28 -3.61
C TRP A 233 -9.84 -18.35 -4.22
N TRP A 234 -9.34 -17.24 -4.74
CA TRP A 234 -8.00 -17.11 -5.29
C TRP A 234 -7.18 -16.23 -4.36
N LEU A 235 -6.16 -16.83 -3.74
CA LEU A 235 -5.10 -16.12 -3.04
C LEU A 235 -3.96 -15.89 -4.03
N ILE A 236 -3.77 -14.63 -4.40
CA ILE A 236 -2.82 -14.19 -5.42
C ILE A 236 -1.72 -13.38 -4.73
N GLU A 237 -0.48 -13.83 -4.83
CA GLU A 237 0.70 -13.07 -4.44
C GLU A 237 1.18 -12.25 -5.65
N LYS A 238 1.17 -10.92 -5.52
CA LYS A 238 1.57 -10.00 -6.59
C LYS A 238 3.05 -10.21 -6.92
N ARG A 239 3.37 -10.25 -8.22
CA ARG A 239 4.76 -10.23 -8.68
C ARG A 239 5.21 -8.80 -8.85
N ALA A 240 5.63 -8.15 -7.77
CA ALA A 240 6.45 -6.96 -7.93
C ALA A 240 7.89 -7.43 -8.21
N PRO A 241 8.52 -7.06 -9.34
CA PRO A 241 9.98 -7.07 -9.39
C PRO A 241 10.45 -6.10 -8.31
N VAL A 242 10.86 -6.65 -7.17
CA VAL A 242 11.37 -5.87 -6.07
C VAL A 242 12.74 -5.35 -6.47
N ASP A 243 12.81 -4.04 -6.65
CA ASP A 243 14.01 -3.33 -7.08
C ASP A 243 14.35 -2.21 -6.10
N VAL A 244 15.63 -2.12 -5.74
CA VAL A 244 16.19 -1.18 -4.78
C VAL A 244 17.13 -0.25 -5.51
N GLY A 245 16.84 1.05 -5.47
CA GLY A 245 17.73 2.10 -5.98
C GLY A 245 18.01 3.15 -4.91
N VAL A 246 19.14 3.05 -4.23
CA VAL A 246 19.60 4.02 -3.24
C VAL A 246 20.63 4.95 -3.86
N TYR A 247 20.41 6.25 -3.75
CA TYR A 247 21.26 7.25 -4.40
C TYR A 247 22.22 7.88 -3.39
N VAL A 248 23.50 7.68 -3.61
CA VAL A 248 24.58 8.28 -2.82
C VAL A 248 24.90 9.66 -3.40
N VAL A 249 24.50 10.70 -2.70
CA VAL A 249 24.70 12.08 -3.14
C VAL A 249 26.15 12.51 -2.90
N THR A 250 26.80 13.02 -3.95
CA THR A 250 28.17 13.57 -3.91
C THR A 250 28.30 14.88 -4.69
N HIS A 251 29.32 15.67 -4.38
CA HIS A 251 29.77 16.85 -5.14
C HIS A 251 31.28 16.78 -5.48
N LYS A 252 31.92 15.64 -5.21
CA LYS A 252 33.34 15.39 -5.47
C LYS A 252 33.59 13.89 -5.71
N ASP A 253 34.78 13.53 -6.17
CA ASP A 253 35.17 12.12 -6.28
C ASP A 253 35.21 11.47 -4.89
N ALA A 254 34.19 10.67 -4.60
CA ALA A 254 34.06 9.95 -3.33
C ALA A 254 34.81 8.62 -3.33
N LYS A 255 35.32 8.15 -4.48
CA LYS A 255 35.94 6.82 -4.65
C LYS A 255 35.16 5.71 -3.93
N LEU A 256 33.84 5.76 -4.04
CA LEU A 256 32.95 4.87 -3.31
C LEU A 256 32.74 3.59 -4.13
N SER A 257 33.04 2.44 -3.52
CA SER A 257 32.57 1.14 -4.02
C SER A 257 31.15 0.92 -3.50
N ALA A 258 30.17 1.39 -4.25
CA ALA A 258 28.76 1.24 -3.90
C ALA A 258 28.33 -0.24 -4.02
N PRO A 259 27.61 -0.80 -3.03
CA PRO A 259 27.10 -2.16 -3.14
C PRO A 259 25.97 -2.23 -4.18
N GLU A 260 25.56 -3.45 -4.54
CA GLU A 260 24.42 -3.66 -5.44
C GLU A 260 23.17 -2.92 -4.94
N GLY A 261 22.44 -2.30 -5.87
CA GLY A 261 21.26 -1.46 -5.58
C GLY A 261 21.60 -0.01 -5.20
N TYR A 262 22.88 0.38 -5.17
CA TYR A 262 23.28 1.76 -4.95
C TYR A 262 23.82 2.40 -6.23
N ARG A 263 23.57 3.70 -6.40
CA ARG A 263 24.10 4.54 -7.48
C ARG A 263 24.62 5.85 -6.91
N VAL A 264 25.75 6.33 -7.40
CA VAL A 264 26.30 7.63 -6.99
C VAL A 264 25.70 8.71 -7.88
N ILE A 265 25.08 9.73 -7.28
CA ILE A 265 24.54 10.89 -7.98
C ILE A 265 25.37 12.14 -7.68
N HIS A 266 25.78 12.84 -8.73
CA HIS A 266 26.43 14.14 -8.60
C HIS A 266 25.40 15.26 -8.49
N ALA A 267 25.32 15.86 -7.31
CA ALA A 267 24.48 17.02 -7.05
C ALA A 267 25.16 18.32 -7.46
N GLY A 268 24.40 19.24 -8.06
CA GLY A 268 24.89 20.54 -8.51
C GLY A 268 25.79 20.45 -9.73
N HIS A 269 25.65 19.39 -10.53
CA HIS A 269 26.50 19.13 -11.67
C HIS A 269 26.47 20.28 -12.70
N ILE A 270 25.35 21.00 -12.81
CA ILE A 270 25.20 22.13 -13.74
C ILE A 270 26.28 23.22 -13.57
N ASN A 271 26.84 23.35 -12.37
CA ASN A 271 27.89 24.33 -12.04
C ASN A 271 29.27 23.67 -11.87
N ALA A 272 29.41 22.36 -12.13
CA ALA A 272 30.62 21.62 -11.85
C ALA A 272 31.59 21.60 -13.04
N ALA A 273 32.88 21.75 -12.75
CA ALA A 273 33.94 21.64 -13.77
C ALA A 273 34.30 20.19 -14.13
N GLN A 274 33.91 19.22 -13.30
CA GLN A 274 34.19 17.80 -13.46
C GLN A 274 32.94 17.00 -13.11
N THR A 275 32.76 15.85 -13.76
CA THR A 275 31.65 14.94 -13.49
C THR A 275 32.09 13.83 -12.54
N PHE A 276 31.25 13.50 -11.57
CA PHE A 276 31.46 12.42 -10.61
C PHE A 276 30.25 11.48 -10.62
N GLY A 277 30.42 10.26 -10.11
CA GLY A 277 29.32 9.31 -9.95
C GLY A 277 28.78 8.68 -11.24
N ASP A 278 27.67 7.96 -11.10
CA ASP A 278 27.03 7.19 -12.17
C ASP A 278 25.99 8.01 -12.94
N VAL A 279 25.37 8.99 -12.26
CA VAL A 279 24.35 9.89 -12.81
C VAL A 279 24.54 11.32 -12.29
N THR A 280 23.97 12.30 -12.99
CA THR A 280 24.03 13.72 -12.64
C THR A 280 22.63 14.29 -12.44
N ASP A 281 22.50 15.22 -11.51
CA ASP A 281 21.21 15.81 -11.13
C ASP A 281 20.69 16.89 -12.09
N ASP A 282 21.39 17.18 -13.19
CA ASP A 282 21.06 18.21 -14.18
C ASP A 282 20.46 17.65 -15.48
N THR A 283 20.07 16.37 -15.48
CA THR A 283 19.43 15.69 -16.62
C THR A 283 17.94 15.49 -16.40
N GLY A 284 17.15 15.34 -17.48
CA GLY A 284 15.70 15.13 -17.36
C GLY A 284 14.97 16.30 -16.67
N ASP A 285 13.92 16.01 -15.90
CA ASP A 285 13.24 17.01 -15.06
C ASP A 285 14.07 17.22 -13.78
N ASN A 286 14.55 18.46 -13.58
CA ASN A 286 15.54 18.76 -12.56
C ASN A 286 15.49 20.20 -12.04
N ILE A 287 16.18 20.41 -10.92
CA ILE A 287 16.38 21.71 -10.26
C ILE A 287 17.85 21.93 -9.89
N SER A 288 18.79 21.39 -10.68
CA SER A 288 20.23 21.45 -10.37
C SER A 288 20.74 22.90 -10.18
N GLU A 289 20.12 23.87 -10.87
CA GLU A 289 20.42 25.30 -10.71
C GLU A 289 20.19 25.85 -9.30
N LEU A 290 19.34 25.20 -8.50
CA LEU A 290 19.05 25.59 -7.11
C LEU A 290 20.01 24.93 -6.11
N ASN A 291 20.97 24.12 -6.56
CA ASN A 291 21.91 23.44 -5.66
C ASN A 291 22.67 24.39 -4.71
N PRO A 292 23.10 25.61 -5.11
CA PRO A 292 23.73 26.55 -4.18
C PRO A 292 22.87 26.93 -2.95
N PHE A 293 21.56 26.66 -3.01
CA PHE A 293 20.60 26.94 -1.94
C PHE A 293 20.02 25.68 -1.28
N LEU A 294 19.89 24.59 -2.05
CA LEU A 294 19.20 23.36 -1.65
C LEU A 294 20.13 22.14 -1.51
N ASP A 295 21.38 22.23 -1.93
CA ASP A 295 22.39 21.18 -1.87
C ASP A 295 21.87 19.80 -2.30
N GLU A 296 21.98 18.78 -1.42
CA GLU A 296 21.59 17.40 -1.69
C GLU A 296 20.10 17.23 -2.03
N ILE A 297 19.26 18.23 -1.75
CA ILE A 297 17.83 18.22 -2.09
C ILE A 297 17.59 18.30 -3.60
N THR A 298 18.54 18.83 -4.40
CA THR A 298 18.42 18.79 -5.87
C THR A 298 18.55 17.37 -6.41
N ALA A 299 19.43 16.56 -5.82
CA ALA A 299 19.52 15.13 -6.12
C ALA A 299 18.25 14.37 -5.67
N LEU A 300 17.66 14.72 -4.52
CA LEU A 300 16.38 14.16 -4.09
C LEU A 300 15.27 14.40 -5.14
N TYR A 301 15.17 15.63 -5.66
CA TYR A 301 14.21 15.99 -6.71
C TYR A 301 14.46 15.18 -7.99
N TRP A 302 15.72 15.05 -8.39
CA TRP A 302 16.06 14.29 -9.59
C TRP A 302 15.65 12.82 -9.47
N VAL A 303 15.91 12.18 -8.31
CA VAL A 303 15.49 10.79 -8.05
C VAL A 303 13.97 10.67 -8.08
N TRP A 304 13.25 11.68 -7.57
CA TRP A 304 11.79 11.71 -7.65
C TRP A 304 11.27 11.73 -9.08
N LYS A 305 11.83 12.55 -9.95
CA LYS A 305 11.29 12.74 -11.30
C LYS A 305 11.77 11.72 -12.33
N ASN A 306 12.96 11.15 -12.15
CA ASN A 306 13.65 10.42 -13.22
C ASN A 306 13.83 8.92 -12.93
N THR A 307 13.24 8.39 -11.86
CA THR A 307 13.44 7.00 -11.42
C THR A 307 12.13 6.36 -10.96
N SER A 308 12.05 5.03 -11.00
CA SER A 308 10.82 4.27 -10.70
C SER A 308 11.07 3.01 -9.86
N HIS A 309 12.20 2.94 -9.14
CA HIS A 309 12.52 1.82 -8.25
C HIS A 309 11.41 1.60 -7.20
N THR A 310 11.05 0.34 -6.94
CA THR A 310 10.01 0.00 -5.94
C THR A 310 10.37 0.43 -4.52
N HIS A 311 11.67 0.42 -4.21
CA HIS A 311 12.26 0.92 -2.98
C HIS A 311 13.39 1.87 -3.34
N THR A 312 13.37 3.07 -2.77
CA THR A 312 14.33 4.10 -3.11
C THR A 312 14.61 5.02 -1.94
N GLY A 313 15.66 5.81 -2.06
CA GLY A 313 16.13 6.67 -1.00
C GLY A 313 17.40 7.39 -1.40
N ILE A 314 17.83 8.27 -0.50
CA ILE A 314 19.08 9.00 -0.66
C ILE A 314 19.94 8.84 0.59
N VAL A 315 21.24 8.76 0.37
CA VAL A 315 22.26 8.75 1.43
C VAL A 315 23.37 9.72 1.04
N HIS A 316 24.21 10.13 2.00
CA HIS A 316 25.31 11.05 1.73
C HIS A 316 26.62 10.28 1.55
N TYR A 317 27.50 10.71 0.64
CA TYR A 317 28.75 10.00 0.31
C TYR A 317 29.71 9.73 1.49
N ARG A 318 29.61 10.51 2.57
CA ARG A 318 30.37 10.30 3.84
C ARG A 318 29.60 9.74 5.01
N ARG A 319 28.29 9.51 4.84
CA ARG A 319 27.39 9.10 5.93
C ARG A 319 26.44 8.06 5.37
N LEU A 320 26.81 6.80 5.57
CA LEU A 320 26.12 5.65 4.98
C LEU A 320 25.41 4.87 6.08
N LEU A 321 24.21 4.36 5.80
CA LEU A 321 23.48 3.51 6.73
C LEU A 321 24.18 2.16 6.87
N THR A 322 24.18 1.61 8.06
CA THR A 322 24.78 0.30 8.37
C THR A 322 24.00 -0.40 9.47
N ASP A 323 23.99 -1.73 9.49
CA ASP A 323 23.49 -2.55 10.59
C ASP A 323 24.61 -3.07 11.50
N VAL A 324 25.86 -2.63 11.28
CA VAL A 324 26.99 -2.94 12.15
C VAL A 324 26.87 -2.17 13.47
N ASN A 325 26.98 -2.90 14.58
CA ASN A 325 27.03 -2.29 15.90
C ASN A 325 28.33 -1.50 16.10
N GLN A 326 28.19 -0.24 16.52
CA GLN A 326 29.32 0.67 16.78
C GLN A 326 30.27 0.76 15.57
N PRO A 327 29.78 1.25 14.42
CA PRO A 327 30.51 1.20 13.15
C PRO A 327 31.69 2.17 13.06
N ASN A 328 31.86 3.06 14.04
CA ASN A 328 32.90 4.10 14.05
C ASN A 328 33.92 3.90 15.18
N ARG A 329 34.09 2.67 15.68
CA ARG A 329 35.20 2.36 16.60
C ARG A 329 36.55 2.44 15.87
N PRO A 330 37.66 2.75 16.57
CA PRO A 330 38.97 2.91 15.92
C PRO A 330 39.44 1.71 15.07
N ASP A 331 39.04 0.49 15.47
CA ASP A 331 39.30 -0.78 14.80
C ASP A 331 38.33 -1.08 13.64
N ASN A 332 37.22 -0.34 13.56
CA ASN A 332 36.14 -0.52 12.60
C ASN A 332 36.11 0.66 11.62
N ARG A 333 37.17 0.80 10.81
CA ARG A 333 37.24 1.81 9.74
C ARG A 333 36.21 1.54 8.65
N TYR A 334 35.93 2.56 7.82
CA TYR A 334 35.07 2.42 6.64
C TYR A 334 35.41 1.14 5.83
N ARG A 335 34.37 0.36 5.55
CA ARG A 335 34.41 -0.88 4.79
C ARG A 335 33.15 -0.96 3.94
N ALA A 336 33.31 -1.15 2.63
CA ALA A 336 32.18 -1.14 1.70
C ALA A 336 31.16 -2.24 2.02
N GLU A 337 31.64 -3.39 2.50
CA GLU A 337 30.81 -4.52 2.94
C GLU A 337 29.95 -4.22 4.18
N ASN A 338 30.26 -3.16 4.93
CA ASN A 338 29.47 -2.74 6.09
C ASN A 338 28.33 -1.77 5.70
N ILE A 339 28.24 -1.33 4.44
CA ILE A 339 27.11 -0.54 3.96
C ILE A 339 25.86 -1.41 3.95
N LEU A 340 24.73 -0.87 4.40
CA LEU A 340 23.46 -1.59 4.45
C LEU A 340 23.08 -2.15 3.07
N SER A 341 22.97 -3.48 2.95
CA SER A 341 22.69 -4.13 1.67
C SER A 341 21.25 -3.92 1.20
N ALA A 342 21.01 -4.03 -0.11
CA ALA A 342 19.68 -4.03 -0.69
C ALA A 342 18.76 -5.12 -0.08
N SER A 343 19.29 -6.34 0.12
CA SER A 343 18.54 -7.42 0.76
C SER A 343 18.10 -7.06 2.19
N LYS A 344 18.95 -6.38 2.95
CA LYS A 344 18.64 -5.94 4.31
C LYS A 344 17.62 -4.80 4.32
N ILE A 345 17.71 -3.87 3.36
CA ILE A 345 16.71 -2.80 3.16
C ILE A 345 15.32 -3.42 2.97
N LEU A 346 15.19 -4.40 2.08
CA LEU A 346 13.92 -5.06 1.80
C LEU A 346 13.36 -5.75 3.04
N GLN A 347 14.19 -6.55 3.72
CA GLN A 347 13.80 -7.21 4.97
C GLN A 347 13.32 -6.22 6.04
N LEU A 348 14.01 -5.09 6.20
CA LEU A 348 13.62 -4.10 7.19
C LEU A 348 12.34 -3.36 6.77
N LEU A 349 12.17 -3.06 5.48
CA LEU A 349 10.96 -2.41 5.01
C LEU A 349 9.74 -3.34 5.05
N ASP A 350 9.89 -4.65 5.30
CA ASP A 350 8.72 -5.47 5.61
C ASP A 350 8.00 -4.96 6.88
N ASP A 351 8.76 -4.72 7.95
CA ASP A 351 8.16 -4.36 9.24
C ASP A 351 8.05 -2.84 9.46
N TYR A 352 8.76 -2.05 8.65
CA TYR A 352 8.88 -0.61 8.81
C TYR A 352 8.49 0.13 7.52
N ASP A 353 8.16 1.41 7.64
CA ASP A 353 7.72 2.25 6.52
C ASP A 353 8.89 3.06 5.93
N ILE A 354 9.88 3.40 6.75
CA ILE A 354 11.07 4.14 6.35
C ILE A 354 12.25 3.72 7.22
N ILE A 355 13.42 3.61 6.60
CA ILE A 355 14.70 3.44 7.27
C ILE A 355 15.43 4.77 7.23
N THR A 356 15.91 5.24 8.37
CA THR A 356 16.77 6.43 8.49
C THR A 356 17.80 6.20 9.60
N HIS A 357 18.59 7.21 9.92
CA HIS A 357 19.57 7.12 10.98
C HIS A 357 18.97 7.39 12.36
N THR A 358 19.71 7.07 13.42
CA THR A 358 19.33 7.42 14.80
C THR A 358 19.24 8.94 14.97
N GLU A 359 18.14 9.43 15.52
CA GLU A 359 17.86 10.86 15.67
C GLU A 359 18.97 11.62 16.42
N PHE A 360 19.21 12.85 15.99
CA PHE A 360 20.13 13.74 16.69
C PHE A 360 19.39 14.44 17.83
N MET A 361 19.89 14.29 19.05
CA MET A 361 19.40 14.98 20.22
C MET A 361 20.34 16.14 20.60
N SER A 362 19.80 17.35 20.61
CA SER A 362 20.48 18.58 20.98
C SER A 362 20.00 19.11 22.34
N LYS A 363 20.81 19.97 22.97
CA LYS A 363 20.36 20.81 24.10
C LYS A 363 19.69 22.11 23.65
N ARG A 364 19.65 22.35 22.34
CA ARG A 364 19.19 23.58 21.69
C ARG A 364 18.08 23.27 20.71
N THR A 365 17.22 24.24 20.50
CA THR A 365 16.16 24.18 19.48
C THR A 365 16.76 24.12 18.07
N GLN A 366 15.97 23.71 17.09
CA GLN A 366 16.41 23.72 15.70
C GLN A 366 16.76 25.13 15.20
N ARG A 367 16.01 26.15 15.61
CA ARG A 367 16.36 27.55 15.31
C ARG A 367 17.73 27.93 15.86
N GLU A 368 17.98 27.63 17.13
CA GLU A 368 19.25 27.94 17.78
C GLU A 368 20.42 27.23 17.09
N LEU A 369 20.24 25.98 16.62
CA LEU A 369 21.26 25.28 15.85
C LEU A 369 21.57 25.98 14.52
N MET A 370 20.55 26.41 13.77
CA MET A 370 20.75 27.16 12.52
C MET A 370 21.41 28.52 12.76
N ILE A 371 21.05 29.20 13.85
CA ILE A 371 21.70 30.46 14.27
C ILE A 371 23.17 30.22 14.61
N LEU A 372 23.52 29.12 15.27
CA LEU A 372 24.92 28.81 15.60
C LEU A 372 25.75 28.47 14.37
N SER A 373 25.17 27.72 13.43
CA SER A 373 25.83 27.35 12.18
C SER A 373 26.11 28.57 11.29
N THR A 374 25.20 29.54 11.26
CA THR A 374 25.30 30.71 10.38
C THR A 374 25.83 31.97 11.07
N LYS A 375 25.62 32.10 12.39
CA LYS A 375 25.79 33.36 13.13
C LYS A 375 24.93 34.51 12.60
N GLN A 376 23.81 34.19 11.96
CA GLN A 376 22.91 35.18 11.31
C GLN A 376 21.45 34.99 11.76
N PRO A 377 21.05 35.51 12.94
CA PRO A 377 19.70 35.32 13.45
C PRO A 377 18.62 35.95 12.57
N ALA A 378 18.90 37.11 11.95
CA ALA A 378 17.96 37.77 11.04
C ALA A 378 17.70 36.93 9.77
N LEU A 379 18.73 36.28 9.23
CA LEU A 379 18.59 35.39 8.07
C LEU A 379 17.75 34.15 8.40
N VAL A 380 17.99 33.54 9.57
CA VAL A 380 17.21 32.39 10.03
C VAL A 380 15.74 32.77 10.19
N ALA A 381 15.45 33.92 10.83
CA ALA A 381 14.08 34.39 11.02
C ALA A 381 13.36 34.67 9.69
N ALA A 382 14.04 35.35 8.75
CA ALA A 382 13.47 35.64 7.43
C ALA A 382 13.17 34.35 6.64
N ALA A 383 14.10 33.39 6.64
CA ALA A 383 13.92 32.11 5.97
C ALA A 383 12.80 31.27 6.60
N GLU A 384 12.71 31.24 7.94
CA GLU A 384 11.61 30.56 8.64
C GLU A 384 10.25 31.14 8.27
N GLU A 385 10.14 32.48 8.24
CA GLU A 385 8.89 33.15 7.86
C GLU A 385 8.46 32.78 6.44
N ILE A 386 9.40 32.79 5.48
CA ILE A 386 9.14 32.42 4.09
C ILE A 386 8.69 30.97 3.99
N VAL A 387 9.44 30.02 4.57
CA VAL A 387 9.11 28.58 4.55
C VAL A 387 7.73 28.35 5.17
N ARG A 388 7.49 28.91 6.35
CA ARG A 388 6.24 28.75 7.09
C ARG A 388 5.05 29.31 6.30
N ARG A 389 5.22 30.44 5.62
CA ARG A 389 4.17 31.08 4.81
C ARG A 389 3.82 30.24 3.58
N HIS A 390 4.80 29.66 2.89
CA HIS A 390 4.55 28.77 1.76
C HIS A 390 3.91 27.46 2.22
N LEU A 391 4.40 26.87 3.32
CA LEU A 391 3.78 25.69 3.93
C LEU A 391 2.33 25.95 4.34
N GLN A 392 2.02 27.12 4.90
CA GLN A 392 0.63 27.49 5.25
C GLN A 392 -0.30 27.51 4.03
N ARG A 393 0.20 27.89 2.86
CA ARG A 393 -0.61 27.98 1.63
C ARG A 393 -0.92 26.62 1.05
N THR A 394 0.00 25.67 1.12
CA THR A 394 -0.13 24.34 0.49
C THR A 394 -0.60 23.26 1.46
N HIS A 395 -0.13 23.30 2.71
CA HIS A 395 -0.35 22.27 3.74
C HIS A 395 -0.54 22.90 5.14
N PRO A 396 -1.64 23.67 5.35
CA PRO A 396 -1.90 24.34 6.63
C PRO A 396 -2.02 23.37 7.82
N ASP A 397 -2.36 22.11 7.57
CA ASP A 397 -2.42 21.02 8.53
C ASP A 397 -1.05 20.63 9.12
N TYR A 398 0.06 21.01 8.48
CA TYR A 398 1.42 20.76 8.97
C TYR A 398 1.98 21.86 9.86
N LEU A 399 1.30 23.00 10.01
CA LEU A 399 1.88 24.18 10.69
C LEU A 399 2.19 23.94 12.17
N ALA A 400 1.30 23.27 12.89
CA ALA A 400 1.54 22.94 14.30
C ALA A 400 2.78 22.05 14.44
N THR A 401 2.87 21.00 13.62
CA THR A 401 4.02 20.09 13.60
C THR A 401 5.31 20.79 13.19
N PHE A 402 5.25 21.71 12.22
CA PHE A 402 6.39 22.54 11.83
C PHE A 402 6.89 23.39 13.00
N ASP A 403 5.99 24.12 13.66
CA ASP A 403 6.32 24.99 14.78
C ASP A 403 6.92 24.17 15.95
N ASP A 404 6.36 22.98 16.24
CA ASP A 404 6.87 22.07 17.27
C ASP A 404 8.28 21.57 16.94
N VAL A 405 8.55 21.15 15.71
CA VAL A 405 9.89 20.69 15.29
C VAL A 405 10.90 21.83 15.34
N MET A 406 10.54 23.05 14.91
CA MET A 406 11.45 24.20 14.94
C MET A 406 11.81 24.61 16.39
N ASN A 407 10.86 24.49 17.31
CA ASN A 407 11.05 24.68 18.75
C ASN A 407 11.71 23.48 19.46
N GLY A 408 11.70 22.31 18.83
CA GLY A 408 12.19 21.06 19.40
C GLY A 408 13.70 20.89 19.31
N SER A 409 14.22 19.91 20.04
CA SER A 409 15.65 19.62 20.12
C SER A 409 16.07 18.29 19.49
N VAL A 410 15.12 17.59 18.85
CA VAL A 410 15.32 16.28 18.22
C VAL A 410 15.03 16.40 16.73
N PHE A 411 15.90 15.87 15.88
CA PHE A 411 15.66 15.81 14.43
C PHE A 411 16.46 14.70 13.73
N PHE A 412 15.97 14.25 12.59
CA PHE A 412 16.72 13.45 11.63
C PHE A 412 17.52 14.40 10.73
N ALA A 413 18.85 14.27 10.77
CA ALA A 413 19.78 15.10 10.04
C ALA A 413 20.11 14.50 8.65
N TYR A 414 20.89 15.23 7.88
CA TYR A 414 21.53 14.83 6.62
C TYR A 414 20.58 14.45 5.48
N GLY A 415 19.26 14.46 5.67
CA GLY A 415 18.28 14.03 4.67
C GLY A 415 18.43 12.54 4.28
N ILE A 416 19.02 11.70 5.13
CA ILE A 416 19.32 10.30 4.82
C ILE A 416 18.11 9.43 5.10
N PHE A 417 17.57 8.76 4.09
CA PHE A 417 16.52 7.76 4.28
C PHE A 417 16.38 6.81 3.10
N VAL A 418 15.78 5.64 3.34
CA VAL A 418 15.35 4.67 2.34
C VAL A 418 13.95 4.19 2.66
N THR A 419 13.08 4.06 1.65
CA THR A 419 11.65 3.78 1.83
C THR A 419 11.04 3.12 0.59
N ARG A 420 9.76 2.75 0.66
CA ARG A 420 8.94 2.36 -0.49
C ARG A 420 8.68 3.55 -1.40
N ARG A 421 8.55 3.30 -2.71
CA ARG A 421 8.35 4.34 -3.71
C ARG A 421 7.21 5.29 -3.39
N LYS A 422 6.05 4.77 -2.97
CA LYS A 422 4.88 5.59 -2.61
C LYS A 422 5.17 6.60 -1.50
N ILE A 423 5.92 6.19 -0.47
CA ILE A 423 6.31 7.08 0.64
C ILE A 423 7.31 8.13 0.16
N PHE A 424 8.27 7.71 -0.66
CA PHE A 424 9.22 8.64 -1.29
C PHE A 424 8.48 9.70 -2.14
N ASP A 425 7.52 9.26 -2.96
CA ASP A 425 6.69 10.14 -3.80
C ASP A 425 5.86 11.11 -2.97
N ASP A 426 5.19 10.63 -1.92
CA ASP A 426 4.37 11.46 -1.05
C ASP A 426 5.22 12.51 -0.32
N TYR A 427 6.39 12.12 0.18
CA TYR A 427 7.32 13.05 0.82
C TYR A 427 7.83 14.10 -0.16
N CYS A 428 8.28 13.69 -1.35
CA CYS A 428 8.77 14.61 -2.37
C CYS A 428 7.67 15.54 -2.88
N ALA A 429 6.48 15.02 -3.18
CA ALA A 429 5.34 15.82 -3.60
C ALA A 429 4.97 16.88 -2.54
N TRP A 430 4.99 16.50 -1.25
CA TRP A 430 4.76 17.43 -0.15
C TRP A 430 5.89 18.46 -0.01
N LEU A 431 7.16 18.04 0.03
CA LEU A 431 8.30 18.93 0.21
C LEU A 431 8.43 19.94 -0.93
N PHE A 432 8.34 19.45 -2.18
CA PHE A 432 8.53 20.26 -3.37
C PHE A 432 7.31 21.13 -3.73
N SER A 433 6.15 20.92 -3.09
CA SER A 433 5.00 21.83 -3.27
C SER A 433 5.27 23.24 -2.73
N PHE A 434 6.23 23.40 -1.81
CA PHE A 434 6.51 24.69 -1.17
C PHE A 434 7.99 25.08 -1.13
N ILE A 435 8.93 24.12 -1.04
CA ILE A 435 10.34 24.45 -0.80
C ILE A 435 11.02 25.15 -1.98
N ILE A 436 10.58 24.86 -3.22
CA ILE A 436 11.14 25.46 -4.44
C ILE A 436 10.79 26.95 -4.48
N ASP A 437 9.51 27.28 -4.36
CA ASP A 437 9.03 28.67 -4.35
C ASP A 437 9.57 29.46 -3.15
N ALA A 438 9.65 28.83 -1.98
CA ALA A 438 10.28 29.42 -0.80
C ALA A 438 11.78 29.73 -1.05
N THR A 439 12.48 28.86 -1.77
CA THR A 439 13.89 29.05 -2.10
C THR A 439 14.09 30.22 -3.07
N ILE A 440 13.25 30.28 -4.11
CA ILE A 440 13.25 31.37 -5.09
C ILE A 440 12.97 32.71 -4.39
N GLU A 441 11.96 32.76 -3.51
CA GLU A 441 11.64 33.97 -2.75
C GLU A 441 12.80 34.40 -1.85
N LEU A 442 13.41 33.48 -1.10
CA LEU A 442 14.55 33.81 -0.24
C LEU A 442 15.71 34.40 -1.06
N ARG A 443 16.07 33.73 -2.17
CA ARG A 443 17.14 34.15 -3.08
C ARG A 443 16.92 35.57 -3.61
N ASP A 444 15.69 35.90 -3.96
CA ASP A 444 15.36 37.12 -4.69
C ASP A 444 15.01 38.31 -3.78
N THR A 445 14.60 38.06 -2.53
CA THR A 445 14.11 39.10 -1.62
C THR A 445 15.01 39.37 -0.41
N VAL A 446 15.81 38.41 0.03
CA VAL A 446 16.64 38.56 1.23
C VAL A 446 18.08 38.95 0.87
N THR A 447 18.61 39.94 1.59
CA THR A 447 19.99 40.40 1.46
C THR A 447 20.72 40.33 2.81
N LEU A 448 22.03 40.12 2.77
CA LEU A 448 22.88 40.08 3.96
C LEU A 448 23.95 41.17 3.86
N GLY A 449 23.89 42.17 4.74
CA GLY A 449 24.82 43.31 4.71
C GLY A 449 24.76 44.12 3.41
N GLY A 450 23.60 44.15 2.73
CA GLY A 450 23.41 44.84 1.44
C GLY A 450 23.80 44.01 0.21
N HIS A 451 24.25 42.78 0.38
CA HIS A 451 24.61 41.87 -0.71
C HIS A 451 23.53 40.79 -0.93
N ARG A 452 23.38 40.34 -2.18
CA ARG A 452 22.51 39.20 -2.50
C ARG A 452 23.08 37.94 -1.87
N LEU A 453 22.22 36.98 -1.53
CA LEU A 453 22.66 35.70 -1.00
C LEU A 453 23.56 34.91 -1.97
N THR A 454 23.41 35.12 -3.28
CA THR A 454 24.29 34.57 -4.34
C THR A 454 25.74 35.01 -4.21
N ASP A 455 25.96 36.20 -3.63
CA ASP A 455 27.28 36.83 -3.53
C ASP A 455 27.88 36.64 -2.13
N ALA A 456 27.12 36.03 -1.22
CA ALA A 456 27.48 35.80 0.16
C ALA A 456 28.22 34.45 0.32
N PRO A 457 29.01 34.25 1.39
CA PRO A 457 29.58 32.94 1.70
C PRO A 457 28.54 31.82 1.64
N HIS A 458 28.93 30.67 1.06
CA HIS A 458 28.04 29.55 0.75
C HIS A 458 27.18 29.06 1.94
N VAL A 459 27.66 29.18 3.17
CA VAL A 459 26.88 28.83 4.38
C VAL A 459 25.57 29.62 4.50
N TYR A 460 25.49 30.82 3.91
CA TYR A 460 24.29 31.66 3.94
C TYR A 460 23.33 31.33 2.80
N SER A 461 23.84 30.99 1.62
CA SER A 461 23.00 30.55 0.50
C SER A 461 22.28 29.23 0.83
N ARG A 462 22.94 28.33 1.57
CA ARG A 462 22.39 27.05 2.05
C ARG A 462 21.32 27.16 3.14
N MET A 463 20.84 28.36 3.50
CA MET A 463 19.83 28.49 4.56
C MET A 463 18.58 27.63 4.27
N MET A 464 18.12 27.59 3.01
CA MET A 464 16.97 26.76 2.61
C MET A 464 17.22 25.27 2.78
N SER A 465 18.43 24.80 2.47
CA SER A 465 18.86 23.42 2.71
C SER A 465 18.73 23.02 4.18
N PHE A 466 19.08 23.91 5.14
CA PHE A 466 18.87 23.61 6.57
C PHE A 466 17.39 23.44 6.93
N PHE A 467 16.48 24.23 6.35
CA PHE A 467 15.05 24.03 6.55
C PHE A 467 14.57 22.75 5.89
N ALA A 468 14.97 22.49 4.64
CA ALA A 468 14.61 21.29 3.89
C ALA A 468 15.04 19.99 4.61
N GLU A 469 16.22 19.99 5.23
CA GLU A 469 16.70 18.88 6.08
C GLU A 469 15.73 18.60 7.25
N ARG A 470 15.24 19.65 7.91
CA ARG A 470 14.28 19.52 9.03
C ARG A 470 12.90 19.08 8.57
N MET A 471 12.56 19.28 7.29
CA MET A 471 11.24 18.93 6.75
C MET A 471 11.01 17.42 6.77
N LEU A 472 12.05 16.58 6.70
CA LEU A 472 11.90 15.15 6.93
C LEU A 472 11.35 14.86 8.34
N THR A 473 11.85 15.56 9.36
CA THR A 473 11.38 15.38 10.75
C THR A 473 9.93 15.85 10.90
N VAL A 474 9.59 17.00 10.29
CA VAL A 474 8.20 17.51 10.26
C VAL A 474 7.27 16.49 9.61
N TRP A 475 7.66 15.96 8.45
CA TRP A 475 6.86 14.99 7.72
C TRP A 475 6.65 13.69 8.47
N LEU A 476 7.73 13.14 9.07
CA LEU A 476 7.67 11.92 9.86
C LEU A 476 6.80 12.07 11.12
N THR A 477 6.91 13.22 11.81
CA THR A 477 6.13 13.52 13.01
C THR A 477 4.64 13.60 12.69
N ASN A 478 4.29 14.20 11.55
CA ASN A 478 2.90 14.37 11.13
C ASN A 478 2.23 13.05 10.69
N ASN A 479 2.95 12.22 9.92
CA ASN A 479 2.38 11.03 9.27
C ASN A 479 2.43 9.74 10.11
N ARG A 480 3.08 9.76 11.29
CA ARG A 480 3.12 8.64 12.25
C ARG A 480 3.56 7.30 11.64
N LEU A 481 4.59 7.34 10.79
CA LEU A 481 5.15 6.15 10.16
C LEU A 481 5.92 5.26 11.15
N ARG A 482 6.04 3.96 10.84
CA ARG A 482 6.96 3.06 11.54
C ARG A 482 8.37 3.31 11.05
N ILE A 483 9.19 3.93 11.89
CA ILE A 483 10.56 4.33 11.54
C ILE A 483 11.54 3.27 12.05
N LYS A 484 12.38 2.75 11.16
CA LYS A 484 13.56 1.99 11.53
C LYS A 484 14.76 2.93 11.59
N THR A 485 15.35 3.09 12.77
CA THR A 485 16.62 3.80 12.90
C THR A 485 17.80 2.83 12.85
N LEU A 486 18.88 3.27 12.19
CA LEU A 486 20.15 2.56 12.09
C LEU A 486 21.32 3.50 12.42
N PRO A 487 22.49 2.97 12.82
CA PRO A 487 23.69 3.76 12.94
C PRO A 487 24.20 4.24 11.56
N ILE A 488 24.98 5.34 11.59
CA ILE A 488 25.71 5.84 10.42
C ILE A 488 27.17 5.38 10.52
N MET A 489 27.69 4.85 9.42
CA MET A 489 29.13 4.70 9.20
C MET A 489 29.68 5.98 8.57
N TYR A 490 30.70 6.57 9.19
CA TYR A 490 31.38 7.76 8.68
C TYR A 490 32.56 7.41 7.78
N ARG A 491 32.75 8.21 6.73
CA ARG A 491 33.97 8.21 5.91
C ARG A 491 34.83 9.42 6.23
N ASP A 492 35.67 9.28 7.24
CA ASP A 492 36.64 10.30 7.64
C ASP A 492 37.89 10.32 6.74
N ASP A 493 38.00 9.36 5.81
CA ASP A 493 39.11 9.21 4.89
C ASP A 493 39.04 10.15 3.66
N ILE A 494 37.96 10.96 3.52
CA ILE A 494 37.68 11.81 2.35
C ILE A 494 37.14 13.23 2.63
#